data_AF-A0A0A0BWN7-F1
#
_entry.id   AF-A0A0A0BWN7-F1
#
_cell.length_a   1.000
_cell.length_b   1.000
_cell.length_c   1.000
_cell.angle_alpha   90.00
_cell.angle_beta   90.00
_cell.angle_gamma   90.00
#
_symmetry.space_group_name_H-M   'P 1'
#
loop_
_entity.id
_entity.type
_entity.pdbx_description
1 polymer ?
#
loop_
_entity_poly.entity_id
_entity_poly.type
_entity_poly.pdbx_seq_one_letter_code
_entity_poly.pdbx_strand_id
1 'polypeptide(L)'
;MTMTGQVEIESADVRDAARAVGAAGDAAAAVDHPEHVAALAAALPGSRSANAARRLRTAWRDASTGWVDEARTQQARLDATVTATLAADTRATTRASRLAGRLGPVTSPG
;
A
#
# COMPACT_ATOMS: atom_id res chain seq x y z
N MET A 1 -22.30 24.91 -13.55
CA MET A 1 -20.89 24.52 -13.34
C MET A 1 -20.90 23.31 -12.43
N THR A 2 -20.97 22.13 -13.04
CA THR A 2 -21.20 20.85 -12.37
C THR A 2 -19.89 20.38 -11.73
N MET A 3 -19.82 20.38 -10.39
CA MET A 3 -18.78 19.68 -9.65
C MET A 3 -19.02 18.18 -9.80
N THR A 4 -18.38 17.56 -10.78
CA THR A 4 -18.41 16.11 -11.01
C THR A 4 -17.03 15.67 -11.49
N GLY A 5 -16.01 15.95 -10.68
CA GLY A 5 -14.61 15.66 -11.05
C GLY A 5 -13.69 15.29 -9.90
N GLN A 6 -14.21 15.09 -8.68
CA GLN A 6 -13.35 14.98 -7.49
C GLN A 6 -13.08 13.53 -7.03
N VAL A 7 -13.87 12.54 -7.47
CA VAL A 7 -13.71 11.14 -7.01
C VAL A 7 -12.82 10.30 -7.95
N GLU A 8 -12.72 10.67 -9.23
CA GLU A 8 -11.96 9.91 -10.22
C GLU A 8 -10.45 10.12 -10.10
N ILE A 9 -10.01 11.29 -9.61
CA ILE A 9 -8.59 11.61 -9.39
C ILE A 9 -8.04 10.96 -8.10
N GLU A 10 -8.86 10.63 -7.10
CA GLU A 10 -8.33 10.14 -5.81
C GLU A 10 -8.06 8.62 -5.74
N SER A 11 -8.66 7.79 -6.59
CA SER A 11 -8.55 6.32 -6.45
C SER A 11 -7.49 5.67 -7.35
N ALA A 12 -7.14 6.30 -8.48
CA ALA A 12 -6.01 5.89 -9.31
C ALA A 12 -4.68 6.20 -8.62
N ASP A 13 -4.53 7.42 -8.08
CA ASP A 13 -3.35 7.88 -7.36
C ASP A 13 -3.06 7.01 -6.12
N VAL A 14 -4.10 6.59 -5.39
CA VAL A 14 -3.96 5.71 -4.22
C VAL A 14 -3.52 4.30 -4.62
N ARG A 15 -3.95 3.79 -5.78
CA ARG A 15 -3.47 2.50 -6.30
C ARG A 15 -2.02 2.59 -6.77
N ASP A 16 -1.63 3.69 -7.39
CA ASP A 16 -0.25 3.91 -7.81
C ASP A 16 0.67 4.04 -6.59
N ALA A 17 0.22 4.70 -5.53
CA ALA A 17 0.92 4.71 -4.24
C ALA A 17 1.04 3.29 -3.63
N ALA A 18 -0.03 2.49 -3.66
CA ALA A 18 0.01 1.11 -3.16
C ALA A 18 1.02 0.24 -3.93
N ARG A 19 1.08 0.38 -5.26
CA ARG A 19 2.07 -0.31 -6.10
C ARG A 19 3.50 0.16 -5.82
N ALA A 20 3.71 1.46 -5.66
CA ALA A 20 5.03 2.02 -5.35
C ALA A 20 5.55 1.51 -4.00
N VAL A 21 4.68 1.43 -2.98
CA VAL A 21 5.01 0.87 -1.67
C VAL A 21 5.34 -0.63 -1.76
N GLY A 22 4.54 -1.41 -2.50
CA GLY A 22 4.82 -2.83 -2.75
C GLY A 22 6.18 -3.05 -3.42
N ALA A 23 6.48 -2.28 -4.48
CA ALA A 23 7.75 -2.35 -5.19
C ALA A 23 8.95 -1.96 -4.31
N ALA A 24 8.79 -0.98 -3.42
CA ALA A 24 9.81 -0.62 -2.44
C ALA A 24 10.07 -1.76 -1.43
N GLY A 25 9.02 -2.46 -1.00
CA GLY A 25 9.13 -3.65 -0.16
C GLY A 25 9.89 -4.79 -0.86
N ASP A 26 9.56 -5.07 -2.11
CA ASP A 26 10.26 -6.10 -2.91
C ASP A 26 11.74 -5.75 -3.12
N ALA A 27 12.05 -4.47 -3.37
CA ALA A 27 13.42 -3.99 -3.46
C ALA A 27 14.17 -4.14 -2.13
N ALA A 28 13.54 -3.83 -1.00
CA ALA A 28 14.15 -4.02 0.32
C ALA A 28 14.45 -5.50 0.61
N ALA A 29 13.56 -6.40 0.20
CA ALA A 29 13.78 -7.85 0.32
C ALA A 29 14.95 -8.34 -0.56
N ALA A 30 15.14 -7.74 -1.74
CA ALA A 30 16.22 -8.11 -2.66
C ALA A 30 17.63 -7.72 -2.18
N VAL A 31 17.75 -6.72 -1.28
CA VAL A 31 19.04 -6.24 -0.74
C VAL A 31 19.50 -7.08 0.47
N ASP A 32 18.65 -7.98 1.00
CA ASP A 32 19.08 -8.93 2.01
C ASP A 32 19.99 -10.00 1.37
N HIS A 33 21.31 -9.85 1.54
CA HIS A 33 22.33 -10.81 1.10
C HIS A 33 22.99 -11.52 2.28
N PRO A 34 22.26 -12.40 2.99
CA PRO A 34 22.77 -13.10 4.17
C PRO A 34 23.95 -14.03 3.87
N GLU A 35 24.12 -14.44 2.61
CA GLU A 35 25.20 -15.31 2.14
C GLU A 35 26.60 -14.66 2.26
N HIS A 36 26.75 -13.39 1.89
CA HIS A 36 28.05 -12.72 1.92
C HIS A 36 28.55 -12.49 3.35
N VAL A 37 27.62 -12.18 4.27
CA VAL A 37 27.96 -12.00 5.69
C VAL A 37 28.25 -13.35 6.37
N ALA A 38 27.56 -14.42 5.97
CA ALA A 38 27.86 -15.77 6.43
C ALA A 38 29.25 -16.24 5.97
N ALA A 39 29.62 -15.97 4.71
CA ALA A 39 30.95 -16.28 4.17
C ALA A 39 32.06 -15.52 4.93
N LEU A 40 31.85 -14.24 5.25
CA LEU A 40 32.80 -13.44 6.02
C LEU A 40 32.97 -13.96 7.46
N ALA A 41 31.87 -14.36 8.11
CA ALA A 41 31.91 -14.94 9.46
C ALA A 41 32.57 -16.32 9.48
N ALA A 42 32.40 -17.12 8.43
CA ALA A 42 33.07 -18.42 8.26
C ALA A 42 34.58 -18.26 7.98
N ALA A 43 34.98 -17.20 7.26
CA ALA A 43 36.38 -16.91 6.98
C ALA A 43 37.17 -16.40 8.21
N LEU A 44 36.50 -15.90 9.25
CA LEU A 44 37.13 -15.32 10.45
C LEU A 44 36.60 -15.93 11.76
N PRO A 45 36.71 -17.26 11.96
CA PRO A 45 36.15 -17.95 13.11
C PRO A 45 36.75 -17.45 14.43
N GLY A 46 35.90 -17.22 15.43
CA GLY A 46 36.32 -16.77 16.76
C GLY A 46 36.71 -15.28 16.87
N SER A 47 36.79 -14.55 15.76
CA SER A 47 37.06 -13.11 15.81
C SER A 47 35.87 -12.32 16.38
N ARG A 48 36.17 -11.22 17.08
CA ARG A 48 35.13 -10.25 17.50
C ARG A 48 34.35 -9.72 16.28
N SER A 49 35.04 -9.54 15.15
CA SER A 49 34.46 -9.11 13.88
C SER A 49 33.42 -10.09 13.35
N ALA A 50 33.61 -11.41 13.47
CA ALA A 50 32.62 -12.40 13.05
C ALA A 50 31.36 -12.39 13.93
N ASN A 51 31.49 -12.12 15.23
CA ASN A 51 30.32 -11.93 16.09
C ASN A 51 29.59 -10.62 15.81
N ALA A 52 30.33 -9.53 15.55
CA ALA A 52 29.74 -8.26 15.12
C ALA A 52 29.00 -8.40 13.77
N ALA A 53 29.60 -9.08 12.80
CA ALA A 53 29.00 -9.37 11.50
C ALA A 53 27.71 -10.20 11.64
N ARG A 54 27.68 -11.22 12.50
CA ARG A 54 26.47 -12.00 12.78
C ARG A 54 25.35 -11.15 13.38
N ARG A 55 25.68 -10.27 14.34
CA ARG A 55 24.70 -9.35 14.95
C ARG A 55 24.17 -8.34 13.94
N LEU A 56 25.04 -7.77 13.11
CA LEU A 56 24.65 -6.85 12.03
C LEU A 56 23.70 -7.53 11.04
N ARG A 57 23.99 -8.77 10.63
CA ARG A 57 23.10 -9.56 9.76
C ARG A 57 21.72 -9.73 10.38
N THR A 58 21.65 -10.15 11.65
CA THR A 58 20.37 -10.32 12.34
C THR A 58 19.61 -9.00 12.39
N ALA A 59 20.26 -7.92 12.83
CA ALA A 59 19.62 -6.60 12.91
C ALA A 59 19.15 -6.09 11.54
N TRP A 60 19.94 -6.30 10.48
CA TRP A 60 19.56 -5.94 9.11
C TRP A 60 18.37 -6.75 8.61
N ARG A 61 18.38 -8.07 8.85
CA ARG A 61 17.26 -8.95 8.50
C ARG A 61 15.99 -8.56 9.24
N ASP A 62 16.07 -8.28 10.53
CA ASP A 62 14.93 -7.89 11.34
C ASP A 62 14.36 -6.54 10.85
N ALA A 63 15.24 -5.57 10.55
CA ALA A 63 14.84 -4.27 10.01
C ALA A 63 14.19 -4.38 8.63
N SER A 64 14.80 -5.13 7.70
CA SER A 64 14.26 -5.34 6.34
C SER A 64 12.94 -6.09 6.36
N THR A 65 12.79 -7.12 7.20
CA THR A 65 11.52 -7.82 7.41
C THR A 65 10.46 -6.85 7.93
N GLY A 66 10.81 -6.00 8.91
CA GLY A 66 9.90 -4.98 9.44
C GLY A 66 9.46 -3.96 8.37
N TRP A 67 10.36 -3.52 7.50
CA TRP A 67 10.02 -2.62 6.39
C TRP A 67 9.07 -3.29 5.39
N VAL A 68 9.32 -4.56 5.05
CA VAL A 68 8.46 -5.33 4.14
C VAL A 68 7.06 -5.51 4.71
N ASP A 69 6.95 -5.86 6.00
CA ASP A 69 5.66 -6.06 6.66
C ASP A 69 4.86 -4.76 6.78
N GLU A 70 5.53 -3.65 7.09
CA GLU A 70 4.90 -2.33 7.11
C GLU A 70 4.43 -1.94 5.69
N ALA A 71 5.27 -2.12 4.68
CA ALA A 71 4.90 -1.84 3.29
C ALA A 71 3.67 -2.63 2.85
N ARG A 72 3.61 -3.94 3.13
CA ARG A 72 2.45 -4.80 2.84
C ARG A 72 1.20 -4.37 3.61
N THR A 73 1.36 -3.98 4.87
CA THR A 73 0.26 -3.48 5.69
C THR A 73 -0.32 -2.18 5.11
N GLN A 74 0.54 -1.25 4.70
CA GLN A 74 0.13 0.00 4.08
C GLN A 74 -0.53 -0.24 2.72
N GLN A 75 0.04 -1.11 1.88
CA GLN A 75 -0.57 -1.52 0.62
C GLN A 75 -2.01 -2.04 0.84
N ALA A 76 -2.20 -2.97 1.77
CA ALA A 76 -3.51 -3.53 2.07
C ALA A 76 -4.51 -2.47 2.58
N ARG A 77 -4.05 -1.49 3.39
CA ARG A 77 -4.87 -0.38 3.85
C ARG A 77 -5.32 0.53 2.70
N LEU A 78 -4.42 0.85 1.77
CA LEU A 78 -4.73 1.68 0.61
C LEU A 78 -5.74 0.96 -0.31
N ASP A 79 -5.55 -0.33 -0.58
CA ASP A 79 -6.48 -1.14 -1.38
C ASP A 79 -7.87 -1.23 -0.74
N ALA A 80 -7.92 -1.44 0.57
CA ALA A 80 -9.18 -1.46 1.33
C ALA A 80 -9.89 -0.11 1.27
N THR A 81 -9.14 0.99 1.37
CA THR A 81 -9.67 2.36 1.29
C THR A 81 -10.28 2.62 -0.08
N VAL A 82 -9.58 2.28 -1.16
CA VAL A 82 -10.10 2.44 -2.54
C VAL A 82 -11.38 1.63 -2.72
N THR A 83 -11.41 0.39 -2.24
CA THR A 83 -12.59 -0.48 -2.33
C THR A 83 -13.79 0.12 -1.58
N ALA A 84 -13.56 0.65 -0.37
CA ALA A 84 -14.60 1.28 0.43
C ALA A 84 -15.14 2.56 -0.23
N THR A 85 -14.26 3.39 -0.79
CA THR A 85 -14.63 4.63 -1.49
C THR A 85 -15.49 4.33 -2.72
N LEU A 86 -15.09 3.37 -3.56
CA LEU A 86 -15.86 2.99 -4.75
C LEU A 86 -17.25 2.42 -4.38
N ALA A 87 -17.33 1.64 -3.30
CA ALA A 87 -18.60 1.11 -2.81
C ALA A 87 -19.51 2.23 -2.27
N ALA A 88 -18.95 3.21 -1.57
CA ALA A 88 -19.67 4.37 -1.06
C ALA A 88 -20.22 5.22 -2.21
N ASP A 89 -19.42 5.46 -3.24
CA ASP A 89 -19.80 6.24 -4.41
C ASP A 89 -20.94 5.55 -5.20
N THR A 90 -20.83 4.24 -5.42
CA THR A 90 -21.89 3.44 -6.05
C THR A 90 -23.22 3.55 -5.28
N ARG A 91 -23.18 3.52 -3.94
CA ARG A 91 -24.37 3.68 -3.10
C ARG A 91 -24.94 5.09 -3.19
N ALA A 92 -24.09 6.10 -3.22
CA ALA A 92 -24.49 7.50 -3.37
C ALA A 92 -25.19 7.73 -4.71
N THR A 93 -24.61 7.25 -5.82
CA THR A 93 -25.21 7.32 -7.16
C THR A 93 -26.55 6.59 -7.19
N THR A 94 -26.62 5.37 -6.66
CA THR A 94 -27.88 4.59 -6.60
C THR A 94 -28.95 5.30 -5.77
N ARG A 95 -28.58 5.99 -4.69
CA ARG A 95 -29.51 6.77 -3.87
C ARG A 95 -29.98 8.03 -4.62
N ALA A 96 -29.08 8.73 -5.30
CA ALA A 96 -29.38 9.90 -6.10
C ALA A 96 -30.34 9.56 -7.26
N SER A 97 -30.07 8.48 -8.02
CA SER A 97 -30.96 8.02 -9.09
C SER A 97 -32.35 7.65 -8.59
N ARG A 98 -32.43 6.98 -7.41
CA ARG A 98 -33.73 6.66 -6.79
C ARG A 98 -34.49 7.92 -6.35
N LEU A 99 -33.80 8.92 -5.81
CA LEU A 99 -34.45 10.17 -5.42
C LEU A 99 -34.92 10.95 -6.65
N ALA A 100 -34.10 11.04 -7.71
CA ALA A 100 -34.47 11.67 -8.97
C ALA A 100 -35.69 10.99 -9.62
N GLY A 101 -35.72 9.65 -9.64
CA GLY A 101 -36.87 8.88 -10.14
C GLY A 101 -38.14 9.06 -9.31
N ARG A 102 -38.03 9.34 -8.00
CA ARG A 102 -39.18 9.62 -7.13
C ARG A 102 -39.72 11.03 -7.25
N LEU A 103 -38.88 11.98 -7.67
CA LEU A 103 -39.28 13.38 -7.81
C LEU A 103 -39.97 13.66 -9.16
N GLY A 104 -39.71 12.85 -10.20
CA GLY A 104 -40.35 12.97 -11.52
C GLY A 104 -40.13 14.35 -12.20
N PRO A 105 -40.42 14.50 -13.50
CA PRO A 105 -40.49 15.84 -14.09
C PRO A 105 -41.65 16.59 -13.43
N VAL A 106 -41.35 17.67 -12.70
CA VAL A 106 -42.37 18.60 -12.23
C VAL A 106 -42.99 19.25 -13.46
N THR A 107 -44.08 18.67 -13.97
CA THR A 107 -44.94 19.34 -14.93
C THR A 107 -45.55 20.55 -14.23
N SER A 108 -45.12 21.75 -14.63
CA SER A 108 -45.75 23.00 -14.18
C SER A 108 -47.22 22.99 -14.61
N PRO A 109 -48.18 23.24 -13.70
CA PRO A 109 -49.53 23.58 -14.12
C PRO A 109 -49.50 25.01 -14.67
N GLY A 110 -50.04 25.16 -15.88
CA GLY A 110 -50.28 26.46 -16.51
C GLY A 110 -51.41 27.24 -15.88
#